data_AF-A0A350MRH9-F1
#
_entry.id   AF-A0A350MRH9-F1
#
_cell.length_a   1.000
_cell.length_b   1.000
_cell.length_c   1.000
_cell.angle_alpha   90.00
_cell.angle_beta   90.00
_cell.angle_gamma   90.00
#
_symmetry.space_group_name_H-M   'P 1'
#
loop_
_entity.id
_entity.type
_entity.pdbx_description
1 polymer ?
#
loop_
_entity_poly.entity_id
_entity_poly.type
_entity_poly.pdbx_seq_one_letter_code
_entity_poly.pdbx_strand_id
1 'polypeptide(L)' 'MEEYSAMNNIDLVVDYLTDNEEGMKNVITWFLNDVMQREADKLVDAGKYERTGSRRTYLNGTRSRSLKT' A
#
# COMPACT_ATOMS: atom_id res chain seq x y z
N MET A 1 11.83 -10.90 -7.59
CA MET A 1 11.48 -9.50 -7.27
C MET A 1 10.06 -9.35 -7.72
N GLU A 2 9.10 -9.71 -6.86
CA GLU A 2 7.67 -9.59 -7.19
C GLU A 2 7.38 -8.11 -7.41
N GLU A 3 7.09 -7.78 -8.67
CA GLU A 3 6.42 -6.53 -9.00
C GLU A 3 5.17 -6.48 -8.10
N TYR A 4 5.12 -5.49 -7.21
CA TYR A 4 3.85 -5.02 -6.68
C TYR A 4 3.07 -4.44 -7.88
N SER A 5 2.52 -5.33 -8.69
CA SER A 5 1.40 -4.99 -9.55
C SER A 5 0.35 -4.47 -8.60
N ALA A 6 0.03 -3.18 -8.66
CA ALA A 6 -1.10 -2.63 -7.95
C ALA A 6 -2.27 -3.58 -8.20
N MET A 7 -2.83 -4.19 -7.16
CA MET A 7 -3.99 -5.07 -7.33
C MET A 7 -4.99 -4.32 -8.19
N ASN A 8 -5.37 -4.94 -9.30
CA ASN A 8 -6.31 -4.35 -10.21
C ASN A 8 -7.62 -4.12 -9.45
N ASN A 9 -8.10 -2.87 -9.44
CA ASN A 9 -9.29 -2.51 -8.66
C ASN A 9 -10.51 -3.36 -9.02
N ILE A 10 -10.56 -3.88 -10.26
CA ILE A 10 -11.62 -4.80 -10.71
C ILE A 10 -11.54 -6.13 -9.94
N ASP A 11 -10.33 -6.69 -9.79
CA ASP A 11 -10.12 -7.97 -9.10
C ASP A 11 -10.47 -7.83 -7.61
N LEU A 12 -10.13 -6.70 -6.99
CA LEU A 12 -10.48 -6.39 -5.60
C LEU A 12 -12.01 -6.31 -5.38
N VAL A 13 -12.74 -5.72 -6.35
CA VAL A 13 -14.21 -5.64 -6.31
C VAL A 13 -14.84 -6.99 -6.55
N VAL A 14 -14.30 -7.79 -7.48
CA VAL A 14 -14.76 -9.15 -7.73
C VAL A 14 -14.60 -10.00 -6.47
N ASP A 15 -13.40 -10.02 -5.87
CA ASP A 15 -13.12 -10.73 -4.62
C ASP A 15 -14.12 -10.38 -3.52
N TYR A 16 -14.38 -9.08 -3.32
CA TYR A 16 -15.37 -8.60 -2.35
C TYR A 16 -16.80 -9.09 -2.63
N LEU A 17 -17.21 -9.11 -3.90
CA LEU A 17 -18.55 -9.54 -4.28
C LEU A 17 -18.72 -11.07 -4.24
N THR A 18 -17.65 -11.85 -4.42
CA THR A 18 -17.68 -13.32 -4.33
C THR A 18 -17.53 -13.85 -2.90
N ASP A 19 -16.65 -13.25 -2.08
CA ASP A 19 -16.44 -13.62 -0.68
C ASP A 19 -16.44 -12.36 0.18
N ASN A 20 -17.51 -12.17 0.95
CA ASN A 20 -17.71 -10.95 1.73
C ASN A 20 -16.68 -10.84 2.88
N GLU A 21 -16.27 -11.94 3.50
CA GLU A 21 -15.37 -11.88 4.65
C GLU A 21 -13.91 -11.72 4.20
N GLU A 22 -13.44 -12.56 3.29
CA GLU A 22 -12.06 -12.49 2.80
C GLU A 22 -11.85 -11.29 1.88
N GLY A 23 -12.83 -10.99 1.03
CA GLY A 23 -12.78 -9.82 0.16
C GLY A 23 -12.75 -8.50 0.92
N MET A 24 -13.47 -8.39 2.06
CA MET A 24 -13.37 -7.20 2.92
C MET A 24 -11.98 -7.06 3.55
N LYS A 25 -11.34 -8.17 3.96
CA LYS A 25 -9.95 -8.15 4.46
C LYS A 25 -8.98 -7.71 3.38
N ASN A 26 -9.17 -8.15 2.13
CA ASN A 26 -8.36 -7.71 0.99
C ASN A 26 -8.52 -6.22 0.71
N VAL A 27 -9.76 -5.71 0.73
CA VAL A 27 -10.05 -4.28 0.55
C VAL A 27 -9.39 -3.43 1.64
N ILE A 28 -9.53 -3.82 2.91
CA ILE A 28 -8.91 -3.13 4.04
C ILE A 28 -7.38 -3.17 3.94
N THR A 29 -6.81 -4.32 3.59
CA THR A 29 -5.36 -4.49 3.43
C THR A 29 -4.82 -3.59 2.33
N TRP A 30 -5.47 -3.57 1.16
CA TRP A 30 -5.12 -2.68 0.07
C TRP A 30 -5.16 -1.21 0.49
N PHE A 31 -6.25 -0.79 1.14
CA PHE A 31 -6.42 0.58 1.59
C PHE A 31 -5.34 1.00 2.61
N LEU A 32 -5.05 0.15 3.60
CA LEU A 32 -4.04 0.44 4.61
C LEU A 32 -2.64 0.54 3.99
N ASN A 33 -2.30 -0.31 3.04
CA ASN A 33 -1.01 -0.25 2.35
C ASN A 33 -0.86 1.06 1.55
N ASP A 34 -1.92 1.50 0.87
CA ASP A 34 -1.94 2.75 0.10
C ASP A 34 -1.81 3.99 1.02
N VAL A 35 -2.55 4.03 2.13
CA VAL A 35 -2.42 5.09 3.15
C VAL A 35 -1.01 5.13 3.74
N MET A 36 -0.44 3.97 4.09
CA MET A 36 0.91 3.88 4.63
C MET A 36 1.98 4.38 3.67
N GLN A 37 1.85 4.09 2.37
CA GLN A 37 2.79 4.61 1.38
C GLN A 37 2.70 6.14 1.27
N ARG A 38 1.48 6.71 1.25
CA ARG A 38 1.30 8.18 1.22
C ARG A 38 1.85 8.87 2.45
N GLU A 39 1.68 8.27 3.63
CA GLU A 39 2.27 8.81 4.85
C GLU A 39 3.80 8.76 4.81
N ALA A 40 4.38 7.67 4.31
CA ALA A 40 5.82 7.54 4.14
C ALA A 40 6.39 8.61 3.18
N ASP A 41 5.73 8.84 2.04
CA ASP A 41 6.14 9.85 1.06
C ASP A 41 6.03 11.28 1.65
N LYS A 42 4.97 11.55 2.43
CA LYS A 42 4.80 12.83 3.13
C LYS A 42 5.86 13.07 4.20
N LEU A 43 6.25 12.03 4.94
CA LEU A 43 7.32 12.12 5.96
C LEU A 43 8.68 12.41 5.33
N VAL A 44 8.94 11.79 4.18
CA VAL A 44 10.19 11.98 3.42
C VAL A 44 10.19 13.28 2.63
N ASP A 45 9.01 13.84 2.33
CA ASP A 45 8.81 15.01 1.48
C ASP A 45 9.32 14.77 0.04
N ALA A 46 9.21 13.51 -0.39
CA ALA A 46 9.60 13.04 -1.72
C ALA A 46 8.95 11.69 -2.03
N GLY A 47 8.56 11.47 -3.28
CA GLY A 47 8.11 10.18 -3.78
C GLY A 47 9.25 9.17 -3.98
N LYS A 48 8.87 7.94 -4.31
CA LYS A 48 9.79 6.83 -4.58
C LYS A 48 10.73 7.16 -5.76
N TYR A 49 12.03 7.12 -5.49
CA TYR A 49 13.11 7.47 -6.45
C TYR A 49 13.04 8.89 -7.04
N GLU A 50 12.17 9.75 -6.51
CA GLU A 50 12.04 11.13 -6.98
C GLU A 50 13.33 11.91 -6.66
N ARG A 51 13.85 12.67 -7.62
CA ARG A 51 14.96 13.59 -7.36
C ARG A 51 14.38 14.93 -6.92
N THR A 52 14.45 15.21 -5.62
CA THR A 52 14.02 16.49 -5.04
C THR A 52 15.01 16.99 -4.01
N GLY A 53 15.14 18.31 -3.90
CA GLY A 53 15.91 18.99 -2.86
C GLY A 53 15.17 19.14 -1.53
N SER A 54 13.86 18.89 -1.49
CA SER A 54 13.04 18.93 -0.26
C SER A 54 13.17 17.66 0.60
N ARG A 55 13.84 16.62 0.09
CA ARG A 55 13.92 15.31 0.76
C ARG A 55 14.51 15.43 2.16
N ARG A 56 13.76 14.97 3.16
CA ARG A 56 14.16 15.03 4.58
C ARG A 56 14.94 13.81 5.05
N THR A 57 14.63 12.63 4.51
CA THR A 57 15.27 11.35 4.89
C THR A 57 15.14 10.31 3.78
N TYR A 58 15.63 9.08 3.99
CA TYR A 58 15.53 7.97 3.04
C TYR A 58 14.63 6.86 3.58
N LEU A 59 13.86 6.23 2.69
CA LEU A 59 13.07 5.03 3.00
C LEU A 59 13.97 3.79 3.03
N ASN A 60 13.75 2.90 4.01
CA ASN A 60 14.52 1.68 4.20
C ASN A 60 13.67 0.41 3.97
N GLY A 61 13.05 0.33 2.80
CA GLY A 61 12.22 -0.82 2.41
C GLY A 61 10.91 -0.94 3.20
N THR A 62 10.31 -2.14 3.13
CA THR A 62 9.04 -2.47 3.79
C THR A 62 9.21 -3.70 4.69
N ARG A 63 8.28 -3.90 5.63
CA ARG A 63 8.25 -5.07 6.50
C ARG A 63 6.81 -5.59 6.62
N SER A 64 6.63 -6.89 6.42
CA SER A 64 5.35 -7.57 6.59
C SER A 64 4.86 -7.49 8.04
N ARG A 65 3.58 -7.19 8.22
CA ARG A 65 2.89 -7.13 9.51
C ARG A 65 1.54 -7.81 9.41
N SER A 66 1.11 -8.47 10.48
CA SER A 66 -0.26 -8.95 10.64
C SER A 66 -0.97 -8.06 11.66
N LEU A 67 -2.21 -7.67 11.36
CA LEU A 67 -3.08 -6.92 12.26
C LEU A 67 -4.19 -7.85 12.73
N LYS A 68 -4.58 -7.72 14.00
CA LYS A 68 -5.83 -8.30 14.49
C LYS A 68 -6.89 -7.21 14.36
N THR A 69 -7.74 -7.36 13.35
CA THR A 69 -8.88 -6.47 13.06
C THR A 69 -10.16 -7.12 13.55
#